data_AF-A0A8B7TYE2-F1
#
_entry.id   AF-A0A8B7TYE2-F1
#
_cell.length_a   1.000
_cell.length_b   1.000
_cell.length_c   1.000
_cell.angle_alpha   90.00
_cell.angle_beta   90.00
_cell.angle_gamma   90.00
#
_symmetry.space_group_name_H-M   'P 1'
#
loop_
_entity.id
_entity.type
_entity.pdbx_description
1 polymer ?
#
loop_
_entity_poly.entity_id
_entity_poly.type
_entity_poly.pdbx_seq_one_letter_code
_entity_poly.pdbx_strand_id
1 'polypeptide(L)'
;MFQCKAHLVMRLIENRISMEFMLQVFNKLLSLASTASSQKFQSHMWSQMLVSTSGFLKSISNVSGKDIQPLIKQWVDQSGVVKFYGSFAFNRKRNVLELEIKQDYTSPGTQKYVGPLKVTVQELDGSFNHTLQIEENSLKHDIPCHSKSRRNKKKKIPLMNGEEVDMDLSAMDADSPLLWIRIDPDMSVLRKVEFEQSDFMWQYQLRYERDVVAQQESILALEKFPTPASRLALTDILEQEQCFYRVRMAACFCLAKIANSMVSTWTGPPAMKSLFTRMFCCKTCPNIVKTNNFMSFQSYFLQKTMPVAMALLRDVHNLCPKEVLTFILDLIKYNDNRKNK
;
A
#
# COMPACT_ATOMS: atom_id res chain seq x y z
N MET A 1 -1.12 15.57 -14.30
CA MET A 1 -2.36 14.77 -14.14
C MET A 1 -2.54 13.76 -15.28
N PHE A 2 -2.46 14.18 -16.55
CA PHE A 2 -2.61 13.27 -17.71
C PHE A 2 -1.61 12.10 -17.77
N GLN A 3 -0.33 12.34 -17.47
CA GLN A 3 0.71 11.29 -17.49
C GLN A 3 0.40 10.15 -16.52
N CYS A 4 0.02 10.45 -15.27
CA CYS A 4 -0.34 9.43 -14.29
C CYS A 4 -1.55 8.61 -14.72
N LYS A 5 -2.58 9.26 -15.29
CA LYS A 5 -3.75 8.56 -15.85
C LYS A 5 -3.32 7.63 -16.99
N ALA A 6 -2.46 8.09 -17.89
CA ALA A 6 -1.95 7.25 -18.98
C ALA A 6 -1.21 6.01 -18.47
N HIS A 7 -0.31 6.16 -17.48
CA HIS A 7 0.38 5.02 -16.87
C HIS A 7 -0.60 4.00 -16.27
N LEU A 8 -1.61 4.48 -15.55
CA LEU A 8 -2.59 3.59 -14.94
C LEU A 8 -3.46 2.90 -15.99
N VAL A 9 -3.89 3.60 -17.04
CA VAL A 9 -4.65 3.01 -18.15
C VAL A 9 -3.83 1.93 -18.86
N MET A 10 -2.54 2.16 -19.11
CA MET A 10 -1.66 1.15 -19.68
C MET A 10 -1.55 -0.10 -18.79
N ARG A 11 -1.44 0.10 -17.47
CA ARG A 11 -1.47 -1.01 -16.50
C ARG A 11 -2.80 -1.77 -16.52
N LEU A 12 -3.93 -1.08 -16.70
CA LEU A 12 -5.23 -1.74 -16.84
C LEU A 12 -5.30 -2.58 -18.13
N ILE A 13 -4.72 -2.11 -19.23
CA ILE A 13 -4.60 -2.86 -20.48
C ILE A 13 -3.73 -4.10 -20.26
N GLU A 14 -2.56 -3.95 -19.63
CA GLU A 14 -1.66 -5.06 -19.27
C GLU A 14 -2.37 -6.13 -18.44
N ASN A 15 -3.15 -5.75 -17.43
CA ASN A 15 -3.92 -6.67 -16.60
C ASN A 15 -4.98 -7.47 -17.40
N ARG A 16 -5.50 -6.90 -18.50
CA ARG A 16 -6.50 -7.56 -19.35
C ARG A 16 -5.87 -8.47 -20.39
N ILE A 17 -4.80 -8.03 -21.04
CA ILE A 17 -4.23 -8.74 -22.19
C ILE A 17 -2.99 -9.57 -21.86
N SER A 18 -2.30 -9.34 -20.74
CA SER A 18 -0.97 -9.86 -20.37
C SER A 18 0.21 -9.07 -20.97
N MET A 19 1.35 -9.10 -20.26
CA MET A 19 2.59 -8.44 -20.63
C MET A 19 3.19 -9.00 -21.93
N GLU A 20 3.07 -10.31 -22.17
CA GLU A 20 3.61 -10.96 -23.37
C GLU A 20 2.95 -10.43 -24.65
N PHE A 21 1.62 -10.32 -24.64
CA PHE A 21 0.88 -9.77 -25.78
C PHE A 21 1.15 -8.27 -25.97
N MET A 22 1.33 -7.50 -24.87
CA MET A 22 1.75 -6.10 -24.97
C MET A 22 3.11 -5.95 -25.65
N LEU A 23 4.08 -6.80 -25.31
CA LEU A 23 5.40 -6.81 -25.96
C LEU A 23 5.31 -7.11 -27.46
N GLN A 24 4.47 -8.08 -27.85
CA GLN A 24 4.23 -8.38 -29.27
C GLN A 24 3.62 -7.20 -30.02
N VAL A 25 2.66 -6.50 -29.41
CA VAL A 25 2.06 -5.28 -29.98
C VAL A 25 3.12 -4.21 -30.20
N PHE A 26 3.95 -3.91 -29.18
CA PHE A 26 4.99 -2.90 -29.32
C PHE A 26 6.06 -3.28 -30.34
N ASN A 27 6.50 -4.54 -30.35
CA ASN A 27 7.47 -5.01 -31.33
C ASN A 27 6.93 -4.89 -32.77
N LYS A 28 5.66 -5.21 -32.98
CA LYS A 28 4.98 -5.01 -34.28
C LYS A 28 4.93 -3.55 -34.70
N LEU A 29 4.62 -2.64 -33.78
CA LEU A 29 4.57 -1.19 -34.10
C LEU A 29 5.95 -0.64 -34.44
N LEU A 30 6.98 -1.03 -33.68
CA LEU A 30 8.35 -0.59 -33.92
C LEU A 30 8.94 -1.20 -35.19
N SER A 31 8.63 -2.45 -35.53
CA SER A 31 9.09 -3.07 -36.78
C SER A 31 8.48 -2.39 -38.02
N LEU A 32 7.19 -2.03 -37.96
CA LEU A 32 6.54 -1.24 -39.00
C LEU A 32 7.19 0.14 -39.15
N ALA A 33 7.44 0.84 -38.04
CA ALA A 33 8.08 2.15 -38.05
C ALA A 33 9.52 2.11 -38.59
N SER A 34 10.30 1.11 -38.16
CA SER A 34 11.68 0.89 -38.63
C SER A 34 11.72 0.63 -40.13
N THR A 35 10.86 -0.28 -40.62
CA THR A 35 10.76 -0.60 -42.04
C THR A 35 10.41 0.63 -42.88
N ALA A 36 9.41 1.41 -42.45
CA ALA A 36 9.00 2.64 -43.14
C ALA A 36 10.10 3.71 -43.16
N SER A 37 10.85 3.87 -42.07
CA SER A 37 11.92 4.87 -41.95
C SER A 37 13.13 4.60 -42.85
N SER A 38 13.43 3.33 -43.10
CA SER A 38 14.59 2.91 -43.91
C SER A 38 14.45 3.21 -45.41
N GLN A 39 13.22 3.46 -45.88
CA GLN A 39 12.94 3.68 -47.29
C GLN A 39 13.01 5.17 -47.67
N LYS A 40 13.98 5.52 -48.51
CA LYS A 40 14.25 6.92 -48.93
C LYS A 40 13.27 7.51 -49.95
N PHE A 41 12.53 6.67 -50.69
CA PHE A 41 11.78 7.12 -51.88
C PHE A 41 10.30 6.74 -51.89
N GLN A 42 9.76 6.23 -50.77
CA GLN A 42 8.34 5.88 -50.65
C GLN A 42 7.65 6.77 -49.61
N SER A 43 7.36 8.02 -49.98
CA SER A 43 6.69 9.00 -49.12
C SER A 43 5.34 8.52 -48.55
N HIS A 44 4.63 7.68 -49.31
CA HIS A 44 3.38 7.08 -48.87
C HIS A 44 3.56 6.07 -47.72
N MET A 45 4.71 5.40 -47.61
CA MET A 45 5.00 4.48 -46.51
C MET A 45 5.25 5.19 -45.17
N TRP A 46 5.64 6.47 -45.18
CA TRP A 46 5.83 7.24 -43.93
C TRP A 46 4.54 7.42 -43.14
N SER A 47 3.37 7.28 -43.78
CA SER A 47 2.08 7.23 -43.09
C SER A 47 1.99 6.06 -42.10
N GLN A 48 2.76 4.98 -42.30
CA GLN A 48 2.84 3.84 -41.38
C GLN A 48 3.61 4.16 -40.08
N MET A 49 4.35 5.26 -40.04
CA MET A 49 4.98 5.77 -38.82
C MET A 49 3.98 6.56 -37.94
N LEU A 50 2.83 6.96 -38.49
CA LEU A 50 1.79 7.65 -37.75
C LEU A 50 0.92 6.63 -37.02
N VAL A 51 1.12 6.50 -35.70
CA VAL A 51 0.30 5.65 -34.85
C VAL A 51 -0.78 6.49 -34.20
N SER A 52 -2.02 6.35 -34.69
CA SER A 52 -3.21 6.92 -34.04
C SER A 52 -3.73 6.00 -32.93
N THR A 53 -4.55 6.54 -32.02
CA THR A 53 -5.22 5.74 -30.98
C THR A 53 -6.05 4.60 -31.59
N SER A 54 -6.79 4.87 -32.67
CA SER A 54 -7.60 3.84 -33.35
C SER A 54 -6.72 2.76 -34.01
N GLY A 55 -5.59 3.11 -34.60
CA GLY A 55 -4.61 2.16 -35.14
C GLY A 55 -3.97 1.31 -34.04
N PHE A 56 -3.63 1.92 -32.91
CA PHE A 56 -3.09 1.23 -31.75
C PHE A 56 -4.08 0.21 -31.15
N LEU A 57 -5.34 0.63 -30.93
CA LEU A 57 -6.39 -0.26 -30.41
C LEU A 57 -6.65 -1.44 -31.34
N LYS A 58 -6.68 -1.22 -32.67
CA LYS A 58 -6.78 -2.31 -33.66
C LYS A 58 -5.60 -3.28 -33.57
N SER A 59 -4.38 -2.77 -33.38
CA SER A 59 -3.20 -3.62 -33.21
C SER A 59 -3.32 -4.51 -31.97
N ILE A 60 -3.78 -3.95 -30.85
CA ILE A 60 -4.02 -4.72 -29.61
C ILE A 60 -5.08 -5.79 -29.83
N SER A 61 -6.22 -5.44 -30.42
CA SER A 61 -7.29 -6.42 -30.68
C SER A 61 -6.84 -7.53 -31.63
N ASN A 62 -6.03 -7.22 -32.64
CA ASN A 62 -5.49 -8.20 -33.58
C ASN A 62 -4.49 -9.17 -32.94
N VAL A 63 -3.66 -8.70 -31.99
CA VAL A 63 -2.64 -9.53 -31.33
C VAL A 63 -3.23 -10.35 -30.18
N SER A 64 -4.08 -9.72 -29.36
CA SER A 64 -4.62 -10.36 -28.15
C SER A 64 -5.93 -11.10 -28.35
N GLY A 65 -6.67 -10.80 -29.43
CA GLY A 65 -8.02 -11.31 -29.67
C GLY A 65 -9.07 -10.80 -28.67
N LYS A 66 -8.73 -9.89 -27.76
CA LYS A 66 -9.61 -9.38 -26.70
C LYS A 66 -10.22 -8.03 -27.09
N ASP A 67 -11.48 -7.83 -26.72
CA ASP A 67 -12.13 -6.53 -26.82
C ASP A 67 -11.78 -5.63 -25.63
N ILE A 68 -11.09 -4.53 -25.92
CA ILE A 68 -10.68 -3.51 -24.95
C ILE A 68 -11.54 -2.25 -25.04
N GLN A 69 -12.50 -2.17 -25.96
CA GLN A 69 -13.37 -1.00 -26.11
C GLN A 69 -14.13 -0.65 -24.83
N PRO A 70 -14.66 -1.60 -24.03
CA PRO A 70 -15.30 -1.26 -22.75
C PRO A 70 -14.34 -0.58 -21.77
N LEU A 71 -13.07 -1.00 -21.74
CA LEU A 71 -12.05 -0.41 -20.89
C LEU A 71 -11.74 1.03 -21.32
N ILE A 72 -11.61 1.27 -22.62
CA ILE A 72 -11.38 2.61 -23.18
C ILE A 72 -12.57 3.52 -22.86
N LYS A 73 -13.79 3.04 -23.07
CA LYS A 73 -15.00 3.80 -22.74
C LYS A 73 -15.06 4.20 -21.27
N GLN A 74 -14.66 3.31 -20.37
CA GLN A 74 -14.71 3.54 -18.93
C GLN A 74 -13.57 4.42 -18.41
N TRP A 75 -12.35 4.25 -18.91
CA TRP A 75 -11.17 4.89 -18.31
C TRP A 75 -10.54 5.97 -19.17
N VAL A 76 -10.77 5.98 -20.48
CA VAL A 76 -10.25 7.00 -21.40
C VAL A 76 -11.33 8.04 -21.69
N ASP A 77 -12.50 7.60 -22.18
CA ASP A 77 -13.59 8.50 -22.59
C ASP A 77 -14.29 9.13 -21.38
N GLN A 78 -14.36 8.40 -20.27
CA GLN A 78 -14.86 8.89 -19.00
C GLN A 78 -13.73 9.25 -18.04
N SER A 79 -14.02 10.23 -17.18
CA SER A 79 -13.15 10.66 -16.10
C SER A 79 -13.82 10.35 -14.76
N GLY A 80 -13.13 9.62 -13.90
CA GLY A 80 -13.61 9.37 -12.55
C GLY A 80 -12.79 8.31 -11.86
N VAL A 81 -12.89 8.28 -10.53
CA VAL A 81 -12.33 7.24 -9.68
C VAL A 81 -13.47 6.47 -9.04
N VAL A 82 -13.32 5.17 -8.86
CA VAL A 82 -14.33 4.36 -8.21
C VAL A 82 -14.11 4.42 -6.71
N LYS A 83 -15.12 4.85 -5.94
CA LYS A 83 -15.05 4.80 -4.48
C LYS A 83 -15.76 3.56 -3.99
N PHE A 84 -15.03 2.68 -3.31
CA PHE A 84 -15.61 1.53 -2.63
C PHE A 84 -15.63 1.78 -1.13
N TYR A 85 -16.77 1.52 -0.52
CA TYR A 85 -16.98 1.41 0.91
C TYR A 85 -17.23 -0.06 1.21
N GLY A 86 -16.36 -0.68 2.01
CA GLY A 86 -16.53 -2.07 2.39
C GLY A 86 -16.66 -2.24 3.90
N SER A 87 -17.58 -3.10 4.29
CA SER A 87 -17.78 -3.56 5.65
C SER A 87 -17.95 -5.08 5.64
N PHE A 88 -17.68 -5.75 6.76
CA PHE A 88 -17.82 -7.19 6.81
C PHE A 88 -18.39 -7.66 8.15
N ALA A 89 -19.05 -8.81 8.12
CA ALA A 89 -19.49 -9.54 9.29
C ALA A 89 -19.09 -11.01 9.16
N PHE A 90 -18.73 -11.65 10.26
CA PHE A 90 -18.40 -13.08 10.25
C PHE A 90 -19.55 -13.90 10.85
N ASN A 91 -20.13 -14.78 10.04
CA ASN A 91 -21.20 -15.67 10.46
C ASN A 91 -20.64 -17.01 10.95
N ARG A 92 -20.49 -17.11 12.27
CA ARG A 92 -19.95 -18.30 12.93
C ARG A 92 -20.71 -19.59 12.61
N LYS A 93 -22.05 -19.54 12.57
CA LYS A 93 -22.88 -20.75 12.38
C LYS A 93 -22.66 -21.36 11.00
N ARG A 94 -22.45 -20.49 9.99
CA ARG A 94 -22.25 -20.89 8.59
C ARG A 94 -20.76 -21.02 8.23
N ASN A 95 -19.85 -20.54 9.07
CA ASN A 95 -18.42 -20.37 8.76
C ASN A 95 -18.21 -19.54 7.48
N VAL A 96 -18.96 -18.45 7.37
CA VAL A 96 -19.01 -17.58 6.18
C VAL A 96 -18.65 -16.15 6.57
N LEU A 97 -17.78 -15.53 5.79
CA LEU A 97 -17.53 -14.10 5.79
C LEU A 97 -18.59 -13.43 4.90
N GLU A 98 -19.46 -12.63 5.51
CA GLU A 98 -20.46 -11.81 4.83
C GLU A 98 -19.81 -10.45 4.53
N LEU A 99 -19.33 -10.27 3.30
CA LEU A 99 -18.66 -9.05 2.84
C LEU A 99 -19.66 -8.14 2.11
N GLU A 100 -19.83 -6.92 2.61
CA GLU A 100 -20.67 -5.90 1.98
C GLU A 100 -19.78 -4.86 1.29
N ILE A 101 -19.98 -4.66 -0.02
CA ILE A 101 -19.27 -3.66 -0.82
C ILE A 101 -20.29 -2.70 -1.43
N LYS A 102 -20.15 -1.43 -1.07
CA LYS A 102 -20.92 -0.31 -1.60
C LYS A 102 -20.06 0.56 -2.49
N GLN A 103 -20.62 1.04 -3.59
CA GLN A 103 -20.00 2.04 -4.43
C GLN A 103 -20.60 3.42 -4.11
N ASP A 104 -19.76 4.45 -4.10
CA ASP A 104 -20.22 5.83 -4.13
C ASP A 104 -19.89 6.43 -5.49
N TYR A 105 -20.95 6.73 -6.24
CA TYR A 105 -20.89 7.46 -7.51
C TYR A 105 -21.58 8.83 -7.43
N THR A 106 -22.03 9.25 -6.25
CA THR A 106 -22.71 10.54 -6.05
C THR A 106 -21.73 11.69 -5.82
N SER A 107 -20.54 11.38 -5.30
CA SER A 107 -19.54 12.40 -5.05
C SER A 107 -18.88 12.89 -6.35
N PRO A 108 -18.50 14.18 -6.44
CA PRO A 108 -17.92 14.74 -7.65
C PRO A 108 -16.61 14.00 -8.02
N GLY A 109 -16.48 13.67 -9.31
CA GLY A 109 -15.31 12.94 -9.84
C GLY A 109 -15.32 11.43 -9.61
N THR A 110 -16.49 10.85 -9.26
CA THR A 110 -16.65 9.40 -9.14
C THR A 110 -17.40 8.80 -10.33
N GLN A 111 -17.19 7.50 -10.56
CA GLN A 111 -17.86 6.75 -11.61
C GLN A 111 -18.29 5.37 -11.13
N LYS A 112 -19.36 4.84 -11.73
CA LYS A 112 -19.83 3.47 -11.46
C LYS A 112 -18.86 2.45 -12.07
N TYR A 113 -18.53 1.42 -11.31
CA TYR A 113 -17.78 0.27 -11.78
C TYR A 113 -18.70 -0.94 -11.94
N VAL A 114 -18.50 -1.65 -13.05
CA VAL A 114 -19.12 -2.95 -13.30
C VAL A 114 -18.03 -3.90 -13.76
N GLY A 115 -17.83 -5.00 -13.04
CA GLY A 115 -16.81 -5.98 -13.37
C GLY A 115 -16.24 -6.74 -12.17
N PRO A 116 -15.22 -7.58 -12.42
CA PRO A 116 -14.62 -8.41 -11.38
C PRO A 116 -13.72 -7.58 -10.46
N LEU A 117 -13.93 -7.73 -9.15
CA LEU A 117 -13.12 -7.19 -8.08
C LEU A 117 -12.48 -8.33 -7.29
N LYS A 118 -11.16 -8.37 -7.21
CA LYS A 118 -10.45 -9.36 -6.39
C LYS A 118 -10.48 -8.95 -4.93
N VAL A 119 -10.68 -9.91 -4.04
CA VAL A 119 -10.59 -9.75 -2.58
C VAL A 119 -9.72 -10.88 -2.04
N THR A 120 -8.72 -10.53 -1.25
CA THR A 120 -7.84 -11.50 -0.58
C THR A 120 -8.17 -11.50 0.89
N VAL A 121 -8.52 -12.67 1.42
CA VAL A 121 -8.82 -12.88 2.83
C VAL A 121 -7.67 -13.66 3.43
N GLN A 122 -6.97 -13.06 4.40
CA GLN A 122 -6.01 -13.80 5.21
C GLN A 122 -6.76 -14.44 6.39
N GLU A 123 -6.71 -15.77 6.44
CA GLU A 123 -7.27 -16.58 7.51
C GLU A 123 -6.16 -17.27 8.33
N LEU A 124 -6.54 -17.99 9.38
CA LEU A 124 -5.60 -18.74 10.24
C LEU A 124 -4.86 -19.89 9.53
N ASP A 125 -5.42 -20.46 8.46
CA ASP A 125 -4.80 -21.57 7.71
C ASP A 125 -4.18 -21.13 6.38
N GLY A 126 -4.27 -19.84 6.02
CA GLY A 126 -3.64 -19.31 4.81
C GLY A 126 -4.32 -18.08 4.22
N SER A 127 -3.77 -17.61 3.11
CA SER A 127 -4.32 -16.53 2.28
C SER A 127 -5.20 -17.12 1.18
N PHE A 128 -6.44 -16.67 1.06
CA PHE A 128 -7.38 -17.11 0.04
C PHE A 128 -7.82 -15.94 -0.84
N ASN A 129 -7.75 -16.15 -2.16
CA ASN A 129 -8.12 -15.15 -3.15
C ASN A 129 -9.52 -15.46 -3.70
N HIS A 130 -10.40 -14.47 -3.66
CA HIS A 130 -11.77 -14.53 -4.15
C HIS A 130 -11.97 -13.47 -5.23
N THR A 131 -12.69 -13.81 -6.30
CA THR A 131 -13.07 -12.84 -7.33
C THR A 131 -14.57 -12.62 -7.25
N LEU A 132 -14.96 -11.39 -6.91
CA LEU A 132 -16.35 -10.97 -6.76
C LEU A 132 -16.78 -10.22 -8.02
N GLN A 133 -18.00 -10.46 -8.51
CA GLN A 133 -18.55 -9.68 -9.61
C GLN A 133 -19.36 -8.52 -9.05
N ILE A 134 -18.95 -7.30 -9.38
CA ILE A 134 -19.63 -6.07 -8.98
C ILE A 134 -20.56 -5.66 -10.12
N GLU A 135 -21.87 -5.76 -9.90
CA GLU A 135 -22.90 -5.41 -10.88
C GLU A 135 -23.78 -4.24 -10.41
N GLU A 136 -24.12 -4.26 -9.13
CA GLU A 136 -24.97 -3.29 -8.45
C GLU A 136 -24.17 -2.28 -7.61
N ASN A 137 -24.90 -1.31 -7.04
CA ASN A 137 -24.29 -0.29 -6.19
C ASN A 137 -23.92 -0.82 -4.79
N SER A 138 -24.68 -1.76 -4.27
CA SER A 138 -24.49 -2.34 -2.94
C SER A 138 -24.65 -3.84 -3.06
N LEU A 139 -23.55 -4.59 -2.91
CA LEU A 139 -23.58 -6.05 -2.96
C LEU A 139 -23.17 -6.63 -1.62
N LYS A 140 -23.84 -7.72 -1.24
CA LYS A 140 -23.43 -8.59 -0.15
C LYS A 140 -22.98 -9.91 -0.75
N HIS A 141 -21.75 -10.31 -0.46
CA HIS A 141 -21.15 -11.54 -0.91
C HIS A 141 -20.83 -12.44 0.28
N ASP A 142 -21.32 -13.66 0.22
CA ASP A 142 -21.00 -14.72 1.17
C ASP A 142 -19.74 -15.45 0.70
N ILE A 143 -18.64 -15.29 1.43
CA ILE A 143 -17.37 -15.95 1.17
C ILE A 143 -17.20 -17.11 2.16
N PRO A 144 -17.14 -18.38 1.72
CA PRO A 144 -16.89 -19.49 2.63
C PRO A 144 -15.47 -19.42 3.18
N CYS A 145 -15.34 -19.47 4.51
CA CYS A 145 -14.03 -19.53 5.16
C CYS A 145 -13.51 -20.96 5.15
N HIS A 146 -12.22 -21.12 4.85
CA HIS A 146 -11.57 -22.44 4.79
C HIS A 146 -11.10 -22.88 6.18
N SER A 147 -10.69 -21.91 6.98
CA SER A 147 -10.15 -22.10 8.31
C SER A 147 -11.26 -22.25 9.34
N LYS A 148 -10.96 -22.99 10.42
CA LYS A 148 -11.82 -23.08 11.59
C LYS A 148 -11.27 -22.22 12.72
N SER A 149 -12.14 -21.49 13.42
CA SER A 149 -11.78 -20.75 14.63
C SER A 149 -11.15 -21.69 15.66
N ARG A 150 -10.01 -21.31 16.23
CA ARG A 150 -9.26 -22.09 17.24
C ARG A 150 -8.90 -21.16 18.39
N ARG A 151 -9.12 -21.61 19.63
CA ARG A 151 -8.81 -20.85 20.86
C ARG A 151 -7.33 -20.92 21.25
N ASN A 152 -6.43 -20.94 20.27
CA ASN A 152 -5.00 -20.98 20.54
C ASN A 152 -4.48 -19.56 20.64
N LYS A 153 -3.74 -19.26 21.71
CA LYS A 153 -3.14 -17.92 21.89
C LYS A 153 -1.99 -17.65 20.91
N LYS A 154 -1.35 -18.70 20.38
CA LYS A 154 -0.30 -18.61 19.37
C LYS A 154 -0.48 -19.69 18.32
N LYS A 155 -0.19 -19.36 17.07
CA LYS A 155 -0.22 -20.30 15.95
C LYS A 155 0.79 -19.89 14.88
N LYS A 156 1.44 -20.88 14.26
CA LYS A 156 2.16 -20.69 12.99
C LYS A 156 1.16 -20.60 11.85
N ILE A 157 1.18 -19.47 11.15
CA ILE A 157 0.23 -19.18 10.10
C ILE A 157 1.01 -19.01 8.79
N PRO A 158 0.64 -19.76 7.73
CA PRO A 158 1.26 -19.58 6.43
C PRO A 158 0.74 -18.29 5.78
N LEU A 159 1.66 -17.43 5.40
CA LEU A 159 1.37 -16.21 4.65
C LEU A 159 1.40 -16.48 3.14
N MET A 160 0.88 -15.55 2.34
CA MET A 160 0.83 -15.67 0.88
C MET A 160 2.22 -15.85 0.24
N ASN A 161 3.28 -15.37 0.88
CA ASN A 161 4.67 -15.51 0.42
C ASN A 161 5.30 -16.87 0.75
N GLY A 162 4.58 -17.78 1.40
CA GLY A 162 5.09 -19.08 1.83
C GLY A 162 5.88 -19.06 3.14
N GLU A 163 6.01 -17.89 3.79
CA GLU A 163 6.59 -17.80 5.14
C GLU A 163 5.55 -18.24 6.18
N GLU A 164 5.94 -19.14 7.08
CA GLU A 164 5.16 -19.45 8.27
C GLU A 164 5.58 -18.55 9.43
N VAL A 165 4.63 -17.79 9.96
CA VAL A 165 4.92 -16.83 11.03
C VAL A 165 4.15 -17.19 12.29
N ASP A 166 4.85 -17.22 13.42
CA ASP A 166 4.25 -17.34 14.74
C ASP A 166 3.52 -16.04 15.10
N MET A 167 2.19 -16.09 15.08
CA MET A 167 1.33 -14.96 15.41
C MET A 167 0.71 -15.12 16.80
N ASP A 168 0.69 -14.02 17.55
CA ASP A 168 -0.06 -13.93 18.82
C ASP A 168 -1.50 -13.55 18.50
N LEU A 169 -2.45 -14.42 18.85
CA LEU A 169 -3.88 -14.31 18.57
C LEU A 169 -4.68 -13.81 19.77
N SER A 170 -4.03 -13.29 20.82
CA SER A 170 -4.70 -12.82 22.04
C SER A 170 -5.66 -11.64 21.82
N ALA A 171 -5.40 -10.80 20.82
CA ALA A 171 -6.23 -9.64 20.47
C ALA A 171 -7.41 -9.98 19.54
N MET A 172 -7.44 -11.21 19.01
CA MET A 172 -8.42 -11.65 18.03
C MET A 172 -9.67 -12.21 18.70
N ASP A 173 -10.82 -12.10 18.03
CA ASP A 173 -12.02 -12.83 18.45
C ASP A 173 -11.77 -14.35 18.33
N ALA A 174 -11.85 -15.04 19.46
CA ALA A 174 -11.62 -16.48 19.57
C ALA A 174 -12.55 -17.32 18.67
N ASP A 175 -13.65 -16.72 18.21
CA ASP A 175 -14.68 -17.35 17.43
C ASP A 175 -14.66 -16.96 15.93
N SER A 176 -13.74 -16.08 15.52
CA SER A 176 -13.45 -15.78 14.12
C SER A 176 -12.12 -16.42 13.70
N PRO A 177 -11.94 -16.86 12.44
CA PRO A 177 -10.64 -17.25 11.90
C PRO A 177 -9.99 -16.16 11.01
N LEU A 178 -10.57 -14.96 10.96
CA LEU A 178 -10.13 -13.89 10.05
C LEU A 178 -9.02 -13.03 10.65
N LEU A 179 -7.97 -12.76 9.87
CA LEU A 179 -6.86 -11.91 10.27
C LEU A 179 -6.91 -10.53 9.64
N TRP A 180 -7.01 -10.44 8.31
CA TRP A 180 -7.22 -9.19 7.58
C TRP A 180 -7.82 -9.46 6.20
N ILE A 181 -8.45 -8.45 5.63
CA ILE A 181 -9.06 -8.52 4.30
C ILE A 181 -8.48 -7.40 3.45
N ARG A 182 -8.10 -7.74 2.22
CA ARG A 182 -7.64 -6.78 1.20
C ARG A 182 -8.59 -6.77 0.04
N ILE A 183 -9.03 -5.58 -0.34
CA ILE A 183 -9.78 -5.37 -1.58
C ILE A 183 -8.75 -4.98 -2.65
N ASP A 184 -8.84 -5.59 -3.82
CA ASP A 184 -8.08 -5.36 -5.06
C ASP A 184 -6.56 -5.15 -4.86
N PRO A 185 -5.85 -6.16 -4.30
CA PRO A 185 -4.40 -6.06 -4.06
C PRO A 185 -3.61 -5.80 -5.36
N ASP A 186 -4.11 -6.30 -6.49
CA ASP A 186 -3.49 -6.09 -7.80
C ASP A 186 -3.70 -4.68 -8.37
N MET A 187 -4.36 -3.76 -7.65
CA MET A 187 -4.69 -2.39 -8.11
C MET A 187 -5.31 -2.37 -9.52
N SER A 188 -6.19 -3.34 -9.81
CA SER A 188 -6.80 -3.55 -11.12
C SER A 188 -7.88 -2.53 -11.48
N VAL A 189 -8.21 -1.63 -10.55
CA VAL A 189 -9.21 -0.56 -10.74
C VAL A 189 -8.63 0.76 -10.24
N LEU A 190 -8.92 1.88 -10.92
CA LEU A 190 -8.65 3.20 -10.36
C LEU A 190 -9.67 3.47 -9.25
N ARG A 191 -9.24 3.25 -8.02
CA ARG A 191 -10.14 3.25 -6.88
C ARG A 191 -9.61 4.03 -5.69
N LYS A 192 -10.55 4.44 -4.84
CA LYS A 192 -10.31 4.77 -3.44
C LYS A 192 -11.14 3.80 -2.62
N VAL A 193 -10.52 3.12 -1.66
CA VAL A 193 -11.23 2.15 -0.82
C VAL A 193 -11.21 2.59 0.62
N GLU A 194 -12.40 2.66 1.19
CA GLU A 194 -12.62 2.87 2.61
C GLU A 194 -13.16 1.56 3.16
N PHE A 195 -12.37 0.90 4.00
CA PHE A 195 -12.69 -0.41 4.52
C PHE A 195 -12.69 -0.38 6.05
N GLU A 196 -13.74 -0.93 6.66
CA GLU A 196 -13.86 -1.00 8.11
C GLU A 196 -13.28 -2.33 8.61
N GLN A 197 -12.19 -2.25 9.39
CA GLN A 197 -11.60 -3.38 10.11
C GLN A 197 -11.24 -2.95 11.53
N SER A 198 -11.13 -3.92 12.43
CA SER A 198 -10.68 -3.66 13.80
C SER A 198 -9.18 -3.31 13.83
N ASP A 199 -8.78 -2.65 14.92
CA ASP A 199 -7.39 -2.19 15.14
C ASP A 199 -6.36 -3.33 14.98
N PHE A 200 -6.62 -4.50 15.58
CA PHE A 200 -5.68 -5.63 15.50
C PHE A 200 -5.47 -6.13 14.06
N MET A 201 -6.48 -6.06 13.19
CA MET A 201 -6.37 -6.51 11.80
C MET A 201 -5.42 -5.60 11.01
N TRP A 202 -5.52 -4.29 11.20
CA TRP A 202 -4.59 -3.33 10.60
C TRP A 202 -3.16 -3.48 11.14
N GLN A 203 -3.01 -3.80 12.43
CA GLN A 203 -1.71 -4.06 13.03
C GLN A 203 -1.06 -5.32 12.44
N TYR A 204 -1.81 -6.42 12.28
CA TYR A 204 -1.31 -7.64 11.65
C TYR A 204 -0.98 -7.44 10.18
N GLN A 205 -1.86 -6.76 9.44
CA GLN A 205 -1.61 -6.42 8.04
C GLN A 205 -0.32 -5.61 7.91
N LEU A 206 -0.10 -4.62 8.78
CA LEU A 206 1.13 -3.83 8.74
C LEU A 206 2.39 -4.67 8.98
N ARG A 207 2.39 -5.57 9.98
CA ARG A 207 3.57 -6.35 10.40
C ARG A 207 3.95 -7.49 9.47
N TYR A 208 2.95 -8.16 8.90
CA TYR A 208 3.15 -9.43 8.22
C TYR A 208 2.95 -9.36 6.71
N GLU A 209 2.22 -8.36 6.21
CA GLU A 209 2.06 -8.16 4.76
C GLU A 209 3.34 -7.57 4.15
N ARG A 210 3.73 -8.07 2.97
CA ARG A 210 4.91 -7.58 2.24
C ARG A 210 4.57 -6.56 1.16
N ASP A 211 3.29 -6.44 0.82
CA ASP A 211 2.80 -5.43 -0.12
C ASP A 211 2.89 -4.03 0.51
N VAL A 212 3.71 -3.19 -0.12
CA VAL A 212 3.95 -1.79 0.28
C VAL A 212 2.65 -0.97 0.28
N VAL A 213 1.73 -1.23 -0.66
CA VAL A 213 0.46 -0.50 -0.73
C VAL A 213 -0.40 -0.85 0.47
N ALA A 214 -0.53 -2.14 0.78
CA ALA A 214 -1.24 -2.62 1.96
C ALA A 214 -0.66 -2.06 3.27
N GLN A 215 0.67 -1.99 3.40
CA GLN A 215 1.32 -1.39 4.57
C GLN A 215 1.01 0.11 4.69
N GLN A 216 1.04 0.86 3.58
CA GLN A 216 0.71 2.29 3.59
C GLN A 216 -0.75 2.54 3.97
N GLU A 217 -1.69 1.79 3.38
CA GLU A 217 -3.10 1.89 3.73
C GLU A 217 -3.35 1.53 5.20
N SER A 218 -2.65 0.50 5.71
CA SER A 218 -2.72 0.13 7.13
C SER A 218 -2.20 1.25 8.03
N ILE A 219 -1.09 1.92 7.67
CA ILE A 219 -0.56 3.06 8.43
C ILE A 219 -1.57 4.21 8.46
N LEU A 220 -2.20 4.52 7.32
CA LEU A 220 -3.23 5.57 7.25
C LEU A 220 -4.47 5.22 8.07
N ALA A 221 -4.87 3.95 8.09
CA ALA A 221 -5.99 3.48 8.92
C ALA A 221 -5.66 3.53 10.42
N LEU A 222 -4.44 3.11 10.81
CA LEU A 222 -3.97 3.10 12.19
C LEU A 222 -3.87 4.51 12.81
N GLU A 223 -3.76 5.57 12.00
CA GLU A 223 -3.84 6.96 12.51
C GLU A 223 -5.14 7.21 13.29
N LYS A 224 -6.22 6.49 12.98
CA LYS A 224 -7.52 6.59 13.66
C LYS A 224 -7.57 5.81 14.98
N PHE A 225 -6.60 4.92 15.24
CA PHE A 225 -6.59 4.01 16.39
C PHE A 225 -5.35 4.25 17.28
N PRO A 226 -5.42 5.22 18.20
CA PRO A 226 -4.30 5.53 19.08
C PRO A 226 -4.21 4.55 20.27
N THR A 227 -3.63 3.37 20.03
CA THR A 227 -3.48 2.31 21.03
C THR A 227 -2.00 2.00 21.28
N PRO A 228 -1.63 1.46 22.48
CA PRO A 228 -0.26 1.01 22.73
C PRO A 228 0.21 -0.05 21.73
N ALA A 229 -0.72 -0.89 21.25
CA ALA A 229 -0.44 -1.95 20.29
C ALA A 229 -0.15 -1.39 18.88
N SER A 230 -0.93 -0.41 18.40
CA SER A 230 -0.67 0.25 17.11
C SER A 230 0.69 0.96 17.11
N ARG A 231 1.04 1.60 18.23
CA ARG A 231 2.36 2.19 18.43
C ARG A 231 3.51 1.17 18.34
N LEU A 232 3.37 0.02 19.01
CA LEU A 232 4.36 -1.06 18.96
C LEU A 232 4.51 -1.61 17.55
N ALA A 233 3.39 -1.88 16.86
CA ALA A 233 3.39 -2.33 15.48
C ALA A 233 4.12 -1.34 14.54
N LEU A 234 3.87 -0.03 14.70
CA LEU A 234 4.59 0.99 13.93
C LEU A 234 6.08 1.05 14.27
N THR A 235 6.45 0.87 15.54
CA THR A 235 7.86 0.87 15.97
C THR A 235 8.62 -0.32 15.35
N ASP A 236 8.01 -1.50 15.32
CA ASP A 236 8.58 -2.70 14.70
C ASP A 236 8.90 -2.46 13.20
N ILE A 237 8.01 -1.80 12.47
CA ILE A 237 8.22 -1.47 11.05
C ILE A 237 9.40 -0.52 10.82
N LEU A 238 9.65 0.40 11.75
CA LEU A 238 10.80 1.31 11.64
C LEU A 238 12.13 0.57 11.76
N GLU A 239 12.18 -0.48 12.58
CA GLU A 239 13.35 -1.32 12.79
C GLU A 239 13.59 -2.32 11.65
N GLN A 240 12.55 -2.62 10.87
CA GLN A 240 12.59 -3.70 9.89
C GLN A 240 13.30 -3.29 8.60
N GLU A 241 14.58 -3.63 8.47
CA GLU A 241 15.46 -3.22 7.36
C GLU A 241 15.02 -3.67 5.96
N GLN A 242 14.12 -4.65 5.87
CA GLN A 242 13.57 -5.14 4.59
C GLN A 242 12.35 -4.33 4.12
N CYS A 243 11.76 -3.48 4.98
CA CYS A 243 10.60 -2.67 4.60
C CYS A 243 10.99 -1.49 3.72
N PHE A 244 10.11 -1.13 2.78
CA PHE A 244 10.35 0.00 1.88
C PHE A 244 10.51 1.33 2.64
N TYR A 245 11.49 2.15 2.25
CA TYR A 245 11.85 3.37 2.99
C TYR A 245 10.66 4.32 3.20
N ARG A 246 9.76 4.48 2.22
CA ARG A 246 8.57 5.35 2.36
C ARG A 246 7.55 4.82 3.35
N VAL A 247 7.44 3.49 3.50
CA VAL A 247 6.58 2.88 4.53
C VAL A 247 7.10 3.27 5.91
N ARG A 248 8.42 3.15 6.13
CA ARG A 248 9.03 3.58 7.40
C ARG A 248 8.87 5.08 7.64
N MET A 249 9.06 5.90 6.62
CA MET A 249 8.81 7.35 6.73
C MET A 249 7.36 7.65 7.13
N ALA A 250 6.39 7.00 6.49
CA ALA A 250 4.97 7.14 6.83
C ALA A 250 4.68 6.65 8.26
N ALA A 251 5.27 5.51 8.66
CA ALA A 251 5.14 4.97 10.01
C ALA A 251 5.71 5.94 11.06
N CYS A 252 6.83 6.65 10.78
CA CYS A 252 7.35 7.70 11.67
C CYS A 252 6.32 8.82 11.87
N PHE A 253 5.69 9.31 10.79
CA PHE A 253 4.70 10.37 10.91
C PHE A 253 3.42 9.91 11.61
N CYS A 254 2.95 8.70 11.34
CA CYS A 254 1.81 8.10 12.03
C CYS A 254 2.12 7.91 13.52
N LEU A 255 3.33 7.46 13.87
CA LEU A 255 3.77 7.34 15.26
C LEU A 255 3.75 8.69 16.00
N ALA A 256 4.10 9.80 15.33
CA ALA A 256 4.00 11.13 15.92
C ALA A 256 2.54 11.54 16.18
N LYS A 257 1.64 11.28 15.22
CA LYS A 257 0.21 11.57 15.37
C LYS A 257 -0.41 10.76 16.52
N ILE A 258 -0.10 9.48 16.62
CA ILE A 258 -0.56 8.60 17.70
C ILE A 258 0.03 9.03 19.05
N ALA A 259 1.32 9.37 19.09
CA ALA A 259 1.93 9.87 20.33
C ALA A 259 1.23 11.14 20.84
N ASN A 260 0.83 12.05 19.93
CA ASN A 260 0.11 13.28 20.27
C ASN A 260 -1.32 13.05 20.77
N SER A 261 -1.99 11.97 20.36
CA SER A 261 -3.31 11.62 20.89
C SER A 261 -3.23 10.80 22.19
N MET A 262 -2.08 10.19 22.48
CA MET A 262 -1.85 9.37 23.69
C MET A 262 -1.18 10.11 24.86
N VAL A 263 -0.96 11.43 24.76
CA VAL A 263 -0.15 12.20 25.72
C VAL A 263 -0.71 12.14 27.15
N SER A 264 -2.04 12.07 27.33
CA SER A 264 -2.67 11.96 28.65
C SER A 264 -2.46 10.57 29.29
N THR A 265 -2.37 9.54 28.47
CA THR A 265 -2.26 8.14 28.90
C THR A 265 -0.84 7.67 29.09
N TRP A 266 0.16 8.38 28.55
CA TRP A 266 1.53 7.91 28.59
C TRP A 266 2.57 9.02 28.72
N THR A 267 3.30 8.95 29.83
CA THR A 267 4.44 9.80 30.23
C THR A 267 5.80 9.13 29.96
N GLY A 268 5.90 8.30 28.92
CA GLY A 268 7.17 7.67 28.53
C GLY A 268 8.09 8.62 27.74
N PRO A 269 9.43 8.44 27.80
CA PRO A 269 10.33 9.18 26.93
C PRO A 269 9.98 8.92 25.46
N PRO A 270 10.19 9.89 24.55
CA PRO A 270 9.78 9.76 23.15
C PRO A 270 10.46 8.54 22.55
N ALA A 271 9.69 7.48 22.27
CA ALA A 271 10.19 6.20 21.72
C ALA A 271 11.09 6.42 20.48
N MET A 272 10.80 7.46 19.71
CA MET A 272 11.58 7.91 18.56
C MET A 272 13.02 8.30 18.90
N LYS A 273 13.28 8.93 20.05
CA LYS A 273 14.65 9.32 20.47
C LYS A 273 15.50 8.08 20.74
N SER A 274 14.97 7.15 21.53
CA SER A 274 15.64 5.88 21.82
C SER A 274 15.92 5.09 20.55
N LEU A 275 14.94 5.02 19.64
CA LEU A 275 15.08 4.36 18.36
C LEU A 275 16.15 5.03 17.49
N PHE A 276 16.15 6.36 17.39
CA PHE A 276 17.14 7.11 16.62
C PHE A 276 18.55 6.87 17.15
N THR A 277 18.74 6.97 18.47
CA THR A 277 20.03 6.76 19.12
C THR A 277 20.54 5.34 18.88
N ARG A 278 19.70 4.32 18.99
CA ARG A 278 20.09 2.93 18.75
C ARG A 278 20.50 2.68 17.29
N MET A 279 19.79 3.26 16.33
CA MET A 279 20.04 3.03 14.90
C MET A 279 21.19 3.89 14.35
N PHE A 280 21.23 5.18 14.68
CA PHE A 280 22.05 6.17 13.98
C PHE A 280 23.16 6.81 14.83
N CYS A 281 23.12 6.67 16.15
CA CYS A 281 24.18 7.25 17.01
C CYS A 281 25.31 6.27 17.31
N CYS A 282 26.46 6.81 17.69
CA CYS A 282 27.63 6.06 18.10
C CYS A 282 27.34 5.26 19.38
N LYS A 283 27.77 3.99 19.45
CA LYS A 283 27.56 3.12 20.62
C LYS A 283 28.24 3.66 21.89
N THR A 284 29.36 4.34 21.73
CA THR A 284 30.17 4.92 22.82
C THR A 284 29.67 6.29 23.27
N CYS A 285 29.08 7.07 22.35
CA CYS A 285 28.56 8.41 22.62
C CYS A 285 27.14 8.56 22.04
N PRO A 286 26.09 8.28 22.83
CA PRO A 286 24.69 8.31 22.38
C PRO A 286 24.23 9.67 21.82
N ASN A 287 24.91 10.76 22.18
CA ASN A 287 24.59 12.12 21.73
C ASN A 287 25.23 12.48 20.38
N ILE A 288 26.15 11.64 19.86
CA ILE A 288 26.85 11.89 18.60
C ILE A 288 26.29 10.96 17.52
N VAL A 289 25.81 11.57 16.45
CA VAL A 289 25.33 10.86 15.26
C VAL A 289 26.52 10.32 14.48
N LYS A 290 26.41 9.09 13.96
CA LYS A 290 27.38 8.57 13.00
C LYS A 290 27.36 9.42 11.73
N THR A 291 28.48 9.48 11.03
CA THR A 291 28.56 10.05 9.68
C THR A 291 27.54 9.37 8.77
N ASN A 292 26.88 10.13 7.89
CA ASN A 292 25.85 9.58 7.01
C ASN A 292 26.43 8.44 6.15
N ASN A 293 25.75 7.29 6.16
CA ASN A 293 26.11 6.17 5.31
C ASN A 293 25.35 6.26 3.98
N PHE A 294 25.98 6.83 2.95
CA PHE A 294 25.40 6.95 1.61
C PHE A 294 25.38 5.63 0.82
N MET A 295 25.91 4.53 1.37
CA MET A 295 25.75 3.19 0.78
C MET A 295 24.34 2.63 1.00
N SER A 296 23.62 3.11 2.02
CA SER A 296 22.23 2.73 2.28
C SER A 296 21.32 3.96 2.34
N PHE A 297 20.77 4.34 1.18
CA PHE A 297 19.82 5.45 1.11
C PHE A 297 18.55 5.21 1.92
N GLN A 298 18.14 3.96 2.14
CA GLN A 298 16.97 3.64 2.96
C GLN A 298 17.15 4.14 4.39
N SER A 299 18.29 3.83 4.99
CA SER A 299 18.65 4.27 6.34
C SER A 299 18.82 5.78 6.40
N TYR A 300 19.39 6.40 5.36
CA TYR A 300 19.52 7.85 5.28
C TYR A 300 18.17 8.58 5.21
N PHE A 301 17.22 8.11 4.40
CA PHE A 301 15.88 8.72 4.34
C PHE A 301 15.15 8.59 5.66
N LEU A 302 15.31 7.47 6.37
CA LEU A 302 14.76 7.31 7.71
C LEU A 302 15.42 8.27 8.72
N GLN A 303 16.76 8.33 8.74
CA GLN A 303 17.54 9.25 9.59
C GLN A 303 17.13 10.70 9.37
N LYS A 304 16.86 11.11 8.12
CA LYS A 304 16.36 12.45 7.79
C LYS A 304 14.93 12.68 8.30
N THR A 305 14.08 11.67 8.24
CA THR A 305 12.64 11.80 8.53
C THR A 305 12.32 11.78 10.02
N MET A 306 13.06 11.00 10.80
CA MET A 306 12.79 10.86 12.24
C MET A 306 12.83 12.19 13.01
N PRO A 307 13.84 13.08 12.84
CA PRO A 307 13.84 14.39 13.50
C PRO A 307 12.65 15.27 13.10
N VAL A 308 12.20 15.18 11.85
CA VAL A 308 11.03 15.91 11.35
C VAL A 308 9.76 15.40 12.03
N ALA A 309 9.59 14.09 12.16
CA ALA A 309 8.47 13.50 12.89
C ALA A 309 8.51 13.85 14.38
N MET A 310 9.70 13.85 15.00
CA MET A 310 9.88 14.27 16.39
C MET A 310 9.49 15.74 16.60
N ALA A 311 9.80 16.62 15.65
CA ALA A 311 9.41 18.04 15.72
C ALA A 311 7.88 18.26 15.67
N LEU A 312 7.09 17.27 15.25
CA LEU A 312 5.63 17.30 15.29
C LEU A 312 5.06 16.84 16.63
N LEU A 313 5.88 16.30 17.54
CA LEU A 313 5.42 15.88 18.86
C LEU A 313 5.00 17.09 19.70
N ARG A 314 3.91 16.92 20.45
CA ARG A 314 3.33 17.93 21.33
C ARG A 314 3.07 17.30 22.70
N ASP A 315 3.31 18.08 23.75
CA ASP A 315 2.92 17.72 25.11
C ASP A 315 1.44 18.07 25.39
N VAL A 316 0.99 17.85 26.64
CA VAL A 316 -0.41 18.11 27.06
C VAL A 316 -0.78 19.58 26.88
N HIS A 317 0.20 20.49 26.92
CA HIS A 317 0.02 21.92 26.77
C HIS A 317 0.17 22.39 25.31
N ASN A 318 0.20 21.46 24.34
CA ASN A 318 0.45 21.72 22.93
C ASN A 318 1.81 22.39 22.65
N LEU A 319 2.78 22.21 23.55
CA LEU A 319 4.15 22.71 23.39
C LEU A 319 5.06 21.58 22.87
N CYS A 320 6.11 21.96 22.15
CA CYS A 320 7.14 21.01 21.75
C CYS A 320 7.94 20.59 22.99
N PRO A 321 8.11 19.28 23.26
CA PRO A 321 8.89 18.82 24.40
C PRO A 321 10.32 19.38 24.36
N LYS A 322 10.79 19.98 25.45
CA LYS A 322 12.15 20.56 25.54
C LYS A 322 13.24 19.54 25.19
N GLU A 323 13.05 18.29 25.57
CA GLU A 323 13.99 17.19 25.25
C GLU A 323 14.16 16.98 23.74
N VAL A 324 13.09 17.15 22.96
CA VAL A 324 13.14 17.04 21.49
C VAL A 324 13.90 18.23 20.90
N LEU A 325 13.67 19.44 21.43
CA LEU A 325 14.39 20.63 21.00
C LEU A 325 15.90 20.49 21.26
N THR A 326 16.29 20.11 22.48
CA THR A 326 17.70 19.86 22.85
C THR A 326 18.30 18.79 21.95
N PHE A 327 17.59 17.70 21.72
CA PHE A 327 18.06 16.63 20.85
C PHE A 327 18.31 17.11 19.42
N ILE A 328 17.38 17.87 18.82
CA ILE A 328 17.56 18.41 17.46
C ILE A 328 18.74 19.40 17.41
N LEU A 329 18.93 20.22 18.44
CA LEU A 329 20.09 21.12 18.53
C LEU A 329 21.42 20.34 18.58
N ASP A 330 21.46 19.23 19.32
CA ASP A 330 22.63 18.36 19.39
C ASP A 330 22.89 17.68 18.04
N LEU A 331 21.84 17.24 17.34
CA LEU A 331 21.96 16.74 15.96
C LEU A 331 22.58 17.80 15.04
N ILE A 332 22.16 19.06 15.13
CA ILE A 332 22.72 20.14 14.29
C ILE A 332 24.19 20.41 14.64
N LYS A 333 24.55 20.41 15.93
CA LYS A 333 25.90 20.70 16.40
C LYS A 333 26.91 19.60 16.04
N TYR A 334 26.53 18.34 16.20
CA TYR A 334 27.45 17.19 16.12
C TYR A 334 27.42 16.46 14.77
N ASN A 335 26.56 16.86 13.83
CA ASN A 335 26.48 16.22 12.52
C ASN A 335 27.60 16.72 11.58
N ASP A 336 28.78 16.13 11.70
CA ASP A 336 29.90 16.34 10.78
C ASP A 336 29.89 15.28 9.66
N ASN A 337 29.69 15.72 8.42
CA ASN A 337 29.69 14.87 7.23
C ASN A 337 30.86 15.18 6.28
N ARG A 338 31.89 15.93 6.71
CA ARG A 338 33.02 16.34 5.86
C ARG A 338 33.82 15.18 5.27
N LYS A 339 33.74 13.98 5.86
CA LYS A 339 34.41 12.77 5.38
C LYS A 339 33.62 11.96 4.35
N ASN A 340 32.34 12.30 4.14
CA ASN A 340 31.54 11.64 3.10
C ASN A 340 31.99 12.18 1.74
N LYS A 341 32.51 11.28 0.90
CA LYS A 341 32.92 11.57 -0.47
C LYS A 341 31.93 11.00 -1.46
#